data_AF-A0ABD4Y9Z5-F1
#
_entry.id   AF-A0ABD4Y9Z5-F1
#
_cell.length_a   1.000
_cell.length_b   1.000
_cell.length_c   1.000
_cell.angle_alpha   90.00
_cell.angle_beta   90.00
_cell.angle_gamma   90.00
#
_symmetry.space_group_name_H-M   'P 1'
#
loop_
_entity.id
_entity.type
_entity.pdbx_description
1 polymer ?
#
loop_
_entity_poly.entity_id
_entity_poly.type
_entity_poly.pdbx_seq_one_letter_code
_entity_poly.pdbx_strand_id
1 'polypeptide(L)'
;MEKLPLDETIRAALKKSYARLQKQHQLVVEFGVRALKASDLDVLLTESCVAVAQGMQTRYAKILVPLGEGDGFLLSHGVGWDEADIGSATVGADVASPAGYAISTYRPVLSNHLGQEHRFRTPELLKKYGIERAINVPIRGTLAPFGVLEADSTNGDDFIESDLVFLEGISNVISMAVERLAGDHADALPAPYSESILNASPDCVKILSIAGDIEFMNDAGMRLMHIGDLAQVKGQAWSSLWPDESIALVIEAVTKVVAGETTRFEAYCPTAADEPKWWDVTVAPILSQSGQVQQLIAVSRDVTERHQHEAELISLIETQNSKLNTSDLYMEEIHHRVKNSLHLVNTLLLLQANLTPDEAVKLQLETAAGRVVTIASVHERLYQTASKQDVLACDYLRALLGDLGKALADRTIVLDADAFVLPPERMAPLGLVISELITNALKYGKGTIEVVVREKDDHALITVSDEGEGFPENYPKASGTGLGMRLVKSYSGYGSTAITIDRAQTHSTIHVRFKL
;
A
#
# COMPACT_ATOMS: atom_id res chain seq x y z
N MET A 1 4.55 -17.76 -4.95
CA MET A 1 4.62 -16.53 -4.14
C MET A 1 3.22 -15.97 -4.08
N GLU A 2 2.47 -16.29 -3.02
CA GLU A 2 1.21 -15.61 -2.74
C GLU A 2 1.49 -14.12 -2.57
N LYS A 3 0.81 -13.28 -3.34
CA LYS A 3 0.82 -11.84 -3.12
C LYS A 3 0.15 -11.60 -1.77
N LEU A 4 0.92 -11.05 -0.82
CA LEU A 4 0.39 -10.59 0.45
C LEU A 4 -0.80 -9.63 0.21
N PRO A 5 -1.83 -9.64 1.07
CA PRO A 5 -2.93 -8.69 1.01
C PRO A 5 -2.41 -7.25 0.89
N LEU A 6 -3.11 -6.40 0.13
CA LEU A 6 -2.72 -5.01 -0.14
C LEU A 6 -2.43 -4.22 1.15
N ASP A 7 -3.20 -4.50 2.20
CA ASP A 7 -3.10 -3.89 3.53
C ASP A 7 -1.80 -4.26 4.27
N GLU A 8 -1.36 -5.51 4.12
CA GLU A 8 -0.12 -6.01 4.72
C GLU A 8 1.12 -5.48 3.98
N THR A 9 0.99 -5.26 2.66
CA THR A 9 2.02 -4.63 1.82
C THR A 9 2.21 -3.15 2.20
N ILE A 10 1.12 -2.41 2.41
CA ILE A 10 1.16 -1.00 2.84
C ILE A 10 1.75 -0.89 4.24
N ARG A 11 1.31 -1.73 5.19
CA ARG A 11 1.84 -1.75 6.56
C ARG A 11 3.34 -2.11 6.58
N ALA A 12 3.77 -3.06 5.75
CA ALA A 12 5.19 -3.41 5.61
C ALA A 12 6.02 -2.26 5.02
N ALA A 13 5.50 -1.56 4.01
CA ALA A 13 6.16 -0.40 3.40
C ALA A 13 6.27 0.78 4.39
N LEU A 14 5.22 1.08 5.14
CA LEU A 14 5.22 2.09 6.21
C LEU A 14 6.23 1.74 7.31
N LYS A 15 6.27 0.48 7.76
CA LYS A 15 7.23 0.02 8.78
C LYS A 15 8.68 0.11 8.29
N LYS A 16 8.94 -0.21 7.03
CA LYS A 16 10.27 -0.07 6.39
C LYS A 16 10.68 1.40 6.32
N SER A 17 9.77 2.29 5.90
CA SER A 17 10.00 3.73 5.83
C SER A 17 10.28 4.33 7.21
N TYR A 18 9.48 3.95 8.21
CA TYR A 18 9.65 4.39 9.59
C TYR A 18 11.00 3.97 10.19
N ALA A 19 11.39 2.70 10.01
CA ALA A 19 12.68 2.19 10.49
C ALA A 19 13.87 2.90 9.83
N ARG A 20 13.77 3.23 8.54
CA ARG A 20 14.80 4.01 7.82
C ARG A 20 14.93 5.42 8.39
N LEU A 21 13.81 6.13 8.56
CA LEU A 21 13.80 7.47 9.14
C LEU A 21 14.34 7.49 10.58
N GLN A 22 13.99 6.48 11.38
CA GLN A 22 14.49 6.31 12.74
C GLN A 22 16.02 6.14 12.76
N LYS A 23 16.55 5.31 11.86
CA LYS A 23 18.00 5.08 11.76
C LYS A 23 18.75 6.34 11.32
N GLN A 24 18.21 7.08 10.35
CA GLN A 24 18.75 8.36 9.90
C GLN A 24 18.84 9.38 11.04
N HIS A 25 17.75 9.56 11.80
CA HIS A 25 17.75 10.50 12.93
C HIS A 25 18.78 10.13 14.00
N GLN A 26 18.87 8.85 14.36
CA GLN A 26 19.86 8.35 15.31
C GLN A 26 21.30 8.68 14.87
N LEU A 27 21.61 8.47 13.58
CA LEU A 27 22.94 8.73 13.02
C LEU A 27 23.32 10.21 13.06
N VAL A 28 22.37 11.14 12.84
CA VAL A 28 22.64 12.58 12.96
C VAL A 28 23.00 12.96 14.39
N VAL A 29 22.25 12.45 15.38
CA VAL A 29 22.52 12.74 16.80
C VAL A 29 23.85 12.16 17.24
N GLU A 30 24.11 10.88 16.93
CA GLU A 30 25.37 10.21 17.28
C GLU A 30 26.58 10.92 16.65
N PHE A 31 26.49 11.25 15.36
CA PHE A 31 27.53 12.01 14.67
C PHE A 31 27.71 13.41 15.26
N GLY A 32 26.61 14.11 15.56
CA GLY A 32 26.63 15.42 16.23
C GLY A 32 27.39 15.44 17.54
N VAL A 33 27.12 14.46 18.42
CA VAL A 33 27.82 14.34 19.72
C VAL A 33 29.31 14.07 19.52
N ARG A 34 29.70 13.25 18.54
CA ARG A 34 31.11 13.01 18.22
C ARG A 34 31.79 14.25 17.65
N ALA A 35 31.13 14.97 16.75
CA ALA A 35 31.64 16.19 16.14
C ALA A 35 31.96 17.29 17.17
N LEU A 36 31.19 17.39 18.26
CA LEU A 36 31.47 18.30 19.36
C LEU A 36 32.79 17.99 20.10
N LYS A 37 33.26 16.74 20.06
CA LYS A 37 34.45 16.25 20.77
C LYS A 37 35.65 16.00 19.87
N ALA A 38 35.46 16.02 18.55
CA ALA A 38 36.53 15.73 17.60
C ALA A 38 37.69 16.74 17.74
N SER A 39 38.92 16.25 17.63
CA SER A 39 40.11 17.12 17.54
C SER A 39 40.79 17.00 16.17
N ASP A 40 40.38 16.01 15.38
CA ASP A 40 40.92 15.69 14.07
C ASP A 40 39.78 15.79 13.04
N LEU A 41 39.97 16.68 12.06
CA LEU A 41 38.97 16.94 11.03
C LEU A 41 38.88 15.77 10.03
N ASP A 42 39.99 15.12 9.68
CA ASP A 42 40.00 14.04 8.68
C ASP A 42 39.27 12.80 9.19
N VAL A 43 39.44 12.49 10.49
CA VAL A 43 38.67 11.43 11.16
C VAL A 43 37.18 11.74 11.12
N LEU A 44 36.80 12.98 11.43
CA LEU A 44 35.39 13.38 11.45
C LEU A 44 34.75 13.33 10.06
N LEU A 45 35.45 13.81 9.03
CA LEU A 45 34.99 13.77 7.63
C LEU A 45 34.81 12.33 7.15
N THR A 46 35.71 11.42 7.53
CA THR A 46 35.58 9.98 7.25
C THR A 46 34.36 9.38 7.95
N GLU A 47 34.19 9.65 9.25
CA GLU A 47 33.03 9.16 10.03
C GLU A 47 31.71 9.67 9.45
N SER A 48 31.68 10.92 8.94
CA SER A 48 30.50 11.48 8.31
C SER A 48 30.11 10.70 7.04
N CYS A 49 31.08 10.27 6.23
CA CYS A 49 30.82 9.46 5.04
C CYS A 49 30.24 8.08 5.44
N VAL A 50 30.72 7.51 6.54
CA VAL A 50 30.17 6.25 7.09
C VAL A 50 28.74 6.44 7.56
N ALA A 51 28.45 7.50 8.32
CA ALA A 51 27.11 7.80 8.80
C ALA A 51 26.14 8.02 7.62
N VAL A 52 26.58 8.74 6.60
CA VAL A 52 25.80 8.95 5.37
C VAL A 52 25.51 7.64 4.65
N ALA A 53 26.52 6.81 4.38
CA ALA A 53 26.33 5.53 3.69
C ALA A 53 25.33 4.64 4.43
N GLN A 54 25.43 4.58 5.77
CA GLN A 54 24.50 3.82 6.61
C GLN A 54 23.08 4.39 6.62
N GLY A 55 22.93 5.71 6.78
CA GLY A 55 21.62 6.36 6.87
C GLY A 55 20.87 6.38 5.55
N MET A 56 21.60 6.52 4.45
CA MET A 56 21.05 6.50 3.09
C MET A 56 20.86 5.09 2.55
N GLN A 57 21.31 4.06 3.30
CA GLN A 57 21.35 2.66 2.87
C GLN A 57 22.02 2.48 1.51
N THR A 58 23.08 3.24 1.27
CA THR A 58 23.84 3.19 0.04
C THR A 58 25.26 2.73 0.28
N ARG A 59 25.89 2.17 -0.76
CA ARG A 59 27.28 1.75 -0.73
C ARG A 59 28.26 2.92 -0.77
N TYR A 60 27.88 4.03 -1.40
CA TYR A 60 28.80 5.11 -1.75
C TYR A 60 28.41 6.43 -1.08
N ALA A 61 29.36 7.00 -0.36
CA ALA A 61 29.28 8.37 0.17
C ALA A 61 30.65 9.04 0.02
N LYS A 62 30.69 10.34 -0.24
CA LYS A 62 31.95 11.07 -0.41
C LYS A 62 31.84 12.53 -0.01
N ILE A 63 33.00 13.13 0.23
CA ILE A 63 33.19 14.56 0.38
C ILE A 63 34.10 15.09 -0.72
N LEU A 64 33.57 16.05 -1.45
CA LEU A 64 34.23 16.77 -2.53
C LEU A 64 34.72 18.13 -2.02
N VAL A 65 36.01 18.41 -2.11
CA VAL A 65 36.63 19.69 -1.68
C VAL A 65 37.14 20.46 -2.90
N PRO A 66 36.92 21.79 -3.00
CA PRO A 66 37.39 22.57 -4.15
C PRO A 66 38.92 22.53 -4.30
N LEU A 67 39.40 22.41 -5.54
CA LEU A 67 40.82 22.56 -5.86
C LEU A 67 41.16 24.06 -5.94
N GLY A 68 42.09 24.54 -5.11
CA GLY A 68 42.37 25.98 -4.94
C GLY A 68 42.78 26.75 -6.20
N GLU A 69 43.34 26.08 -7.23
CA GLU A 69 43.77 26.71 -8.50
C GLU A 69 43.15 26.06 -9.76
N GLY A 70 42.01 25.35 -9.65
CA GLY A 70 41.38 24.68 -10.80
C GLY A 70 39.85 24.55 -10.75
N ASP A 71 39.22 24.39 -11.92
CA ASP A 71 37.79 24.13 -12.07
C ASP A 71 37.46 22.66 -11.74
N GLY A 72 37.53 22.29 -10.46
CA GLY A 72 37.23 20.93 -10.03
C GLY A 72 37.21 20.72 -8.53
N PHE A 73 36.60 19.62 -8.14
CA PHE A 73 36.62 19.08 -6.79
C PHE A 73 37.55 17.88 -6.72
N LEU A 74 38.26 17.75 -5.60
CA LEU A 74 38.95 16.53 -5.20
C LEU A 74 38.01 15.66 -4.37
N LEU A 75 37.94 14.36 -4.66
CA LEU A 75 37.37 13.38 -3.74
C LEU A 75 38.31 13.25 -2.55
N SER A 76 38.02 13.98 -1.47
CA SER A 76 38.88 14.05 -0.29
C SER A 76 38.69 12.84 0.62
N HIS A 77 37.42 12.45 0.85
CA HIS A 77 37.02 11.40 1.75
C HIS A 77 35.87 10.62 1.11
N GLY A 78 35.74 9.33 1.43
CA GLY A 78 34.59 8.56 0.99
C GLY A 78 34.58 7.14 1.50
N VAL A 79 33.40 6.52 1.41
CA VAL A 79 33.15 5.11 1.71
C VAL A 79 32.63 4.45 0.45
N GLY A 80 33.10 3.23 0.17
CA GLY A 80 32.71 2.43 -1.00
C GLY A 80 33.52 2.70 -2.26
N TRP A 81 34.38 3.73 -2.27
CA TRP A 81 35.29 4.09 -3.36
C TRP A 81 36.62 3.34 -3.25
N ASP A 82 37.31 3.14 -4.39
CA ASP A 82 38.66 2.56 -4.39
C ASP A 82 39.64 3.49 -3.65
N GLU A 83 40.53 2.93 -2.84
CA GLU A 83 41.55 3.70 -2.10
C GLU A 83 42.43 4.55 -3.03
N ALA A 84 42.65 4.09 -4.26
CA ALA A 84 43.44 4.83 -5.26
C ALA A 84 42.74 6.10 -5.76
N ASP A 85 41.42 6.19 -5.65
CA ASP A 85 40.63 7.36 -6.08
C ASP A 85 40.46 8.38 -4.94
N ILE A 86 40.52 7.96 -3.66
CA ILE A 86 40.46 8.87 -2.50
C ILE A 86 41.76 9.69 -2.43
N GLY A 87 41.61 11.01 -2.45
CA GLY A 87 42.71 11.98 -2.48
C GLY A 87 43.32 12.21 -3.87
N SER A 88 42.79 11.59 -4.94
CA SER A 88 43.34 11.74 -6.29
C SER A 88 42.29 12.01 -7.37
N ALA A 89 41.10 11.43 -7.26
CA ALA A 89 40.05 11.54 -8.27
C ALA A 89 39.38 12.91 -8.23
N THR A 90 39.06 13.44 -9.42
CA THR A 90 38.47 14.78 -9.54
C THR A 90 37.12 14.78 -10.25
N VAL A 91 36.25 15.70 -9.85
CA VAL A 91 34.93 15.96 -10.46
C VAL A 91 34.85 17.42 -10.89
N GLY A 92 34.23 17.72 -12.03
CA GLY A 92 34.08 19.11 -12.48
C GLY A 92 33.24 19.95 -11.51
N ALA A 93 33.68 21.19 -11.24
CA ALA A 93 33.00 22.14 -10.35
C ALA A 93 32.02 23.07 -11.09
N ASP A 94 31.84 22.88 -12.40
CA ASP A 94 30.89 23.66 -13.21
C ASP A 94 29.41 23.38 -12.85
N VAL A 95 28.53 24.32 -13.18
CA VAL A 95 27.08 24.22 -12.90
C VAL A 95 26.37 23.11 -13.69
N ALA A 96 27.04 22.48 -14.67
CA ALA A 96 26.52 21.30 -15.35
C ALA A 96 26.86 20.00 -14.60
N SER A 97 27.65 20.06 -13.53
CA SER A 97 27.84 18.98 -12.55
C SER A 97 26.87 19.16 -11.37
N PRO A 98 26.22 18.09 -10.86
CA PRO A 98 25.31 18.20 -9.71
C PRO A 98 25.98 18.82 -8.47
N ALA A 99 27.22 18.40 -8.16
CA ALA A 99 28.01 18.95 -7.07
C ALA A 99 28.39 20.42 -7.31
N GLY A 100 28.77 20.77 -8.54
CA GLY A 100 29.12 22.14 -8.92
C GLY A 100 27.94 23.09 -8.84
N TYR A 101 26.76 22.64 -9.26
CA TYR A 101 25.52 23.38 -9.08
C TYR A 101 25.18 23.57 -7.59
N ALA A 102 25.31 22.51 -6.78
CA ALA A 102 24.98 22.55 -5.36
C ALA A 102 25.84 23.57 -4.59
N ILE A 103 27.16 23.59 -4.86
CA ILE A 103 28.06 24.55 -4.22
C ILE A 103 27.82 25.99 -4.72
N SER A 104 27.62 26.17 -6.03
CA SER A 104 27.49 27.50 -6.65
C SER A 104 26.20 28.20 -6.26
N THR A 105 25.14 27.42 -6.01
CA THR A 105 23.81 27.94 -5.65
C THR A 105 23.52 27.87 -4.16
N TYR A 106 24.40 27.24 -3.36
CA TYR A 106 24.20 26.93 -1.94
C TYR A 106 22.93 26.12 -1.65
N ARG A 107 22.42 25.41 -2.66
CA ARG A 107 21.20 24.59 -2.56
C ARG A 107 21.53 23.12 -2.72
N PRO A 108 20.93 22.23 -1.91
CA PRO A 108 20.98 20.81 -2.16
C PRO A 108 20.46 20.44 -3.55
N VAL A 109 21.02 19.38 -4.13
CA VAL A 109 20.62 18.85 -5.42
C VAL A 109 20.32 17.36 -5.28
N LEU A 110 19.14 16.96 -5.72
CA LEU A 110 18.70 15.56 -5.77
C LEU A 110 18.52 15.14 -7.24
N SER A 111 19.22 14.08 -7.63
CA SER A 111 19.26 13.56 -8.99
C SER A 111 19.01 12.05 -8.99
N ASN A 112 17.79 11.61 -9.28
CA ASN A 112 17.42 10.18 -9.31
C ASN A 112 17.60 9.50 -10.68
N HIS A 113 17.99 10.26 -11.71
CA HIS A 113 18.10 9.78 -13.08
C HIS A 113 19.36 10.31 -13.77
N LEU A 114 20.52 10.18 -13.12
CA LEU A 114 21.79 10.60 -13.70
C LEU A 114 22.05 9.85 -15.01
N GLY A 115 22.42 10.61 -16.05
CA GLY A 115 22.66 10.09 -17.40
C GLY A 115 21.42 10.05 -18.29
N GLN A 116 20.22 10.19 -17.73
CA GLN A 116 18.95 10.28 -18.48
C GLN A 116 18.32 11.67 -18.39
N GLU A 117 18.71 12.49 -17.41
CA GLU A 117 18.24 13.86 -17.27
C GLU A 117 19.05 14.88 -18.09
N HIS A 118 18.40 16.01 -18.43
CA HIS A 118 19.03 17.09 -19.22
C HIS A 118 19.71 18.17 -18.37
N ARG A 119 19.48 18.19 -17.06
CA ARG A 119 19.97 19.27 -16.16
C ARG A 119 21.48 19.16 -15.92
N PHE A 120 22.00 17.94 -15.83
CA PHE A 120 23.37 17.69 -15.40
C PHE A 120 24.07 16.67 -16.30
N ARG A 121 25.35 16.88 -16.54
CA ARG A 121 26.27 15.91 -17.14
C ARG A 121 26.74 14.97 -16.04
N THR A 122 26.59 13.66 -16.24
CA THR A 122 27.16 12.65 -15.34
C THR A 122 28.69 12.69 -15.38
N PRO A 123 29.38 12.95 -14.26
CA PRO A 123 30.85 12.91 -14.20
C PRO A 123 31.42 11.54 -14.54
N GLU A 124 32.63 11.49 -15.13
CA GLU A 124 33.29 10.24 -15.51
C GLU A 124 33.56 9.31 -14.32
N LEU A 125 33.86 9.89 -13.15
CA LEU A 125 33.98 9.14 -11.91
C LEU A 125 32.68 8.40 -11.57
N LEU A 126 31.52 9.06 -11.69
CA LEU A 126 30.23 8.43 -11.42
C LEU A 126 29.91 7.32 -12.44
N LYS A 127 30.27 7.53 -13.72
CA LYS A 127 30.12 6.50 -14.76
C LYS A 127 30.99 5.27 -14.50
N LYS A 128 32.25 5.45 -14.07
CA LYS A 128 33.18 4.35 -13.73
C LYS A 128 32.55 3.38 -12.73
N TYR A 129 31.82 3.90 -11.75
CA TYR A 129 31.19 3.10 -10.68
C TYR A 129 29.73 2.75 -10.95
N GLY A 130 29.17 3.12 -12.10
CA GLY A 130 27.78 2.83 -12.47
C GLY A 130 26.75 3.56 -11.62
N ILE A 131 27.07 4.76 -11.13
CA ILE A 131 26.15 5.56 -10.31
C ILE A 131 25.02 6.11 -11.19
N GLU A 132 23.79 5.87 -10.77
CA GLU A 132 22.56 6.35 -11.44
C GLU A 132 21.85 7.44 -10.65
N ARG A 133 22.14 7.57 -9.34
CA ARG A 133 21.46 8.49 -8.44
C ARG A 133 22.48 9.17 -7.53
N ALA A 134 22.33 10.47 -7.33
CA ALA A 134 23.14 11.21 -6.37
C ALA A 134 22.32 12.28 -5.64
N ILE A 135 22.65 12.46 -4.37
CA ILE A 135 22.22 13.60 -3.58
C ILE A 135 23.44 14.39 -3.11
N ASN A 136 23.44 15.70 -3.41
CA ASN A 136 24.55 16.60 -3.17
C ASN A 136 24.11 17.70 -2.22
N VAL A 137 24.78 17.85 -1.09
CA VAL A 137 24.51 18.89 -0.11
C VAL A 137 25.78 19.73 0.10
N PRO A 138 25.72 21.06 -0.06
CA PRO A 138 26.88 21.90 0.23
C PRO A 138 27.22 21.87 1.72
N ILE A 139 28.51 21.70 2.03
CA ILE A 139 29.07 21.92 3.37
C ILE A 139 29.41 23.40 3.45
N ARG A 140 28.59 24.14 4.20
CA ARG A 140 28.67 25.59 4.26
C ARG A 140 29.81 26.00 5.19
N GLY A 141 30.49 27.08 4.85
CA GLY A 141 31.44 27.75 5.75
C GLY A 141 31.12 29.23 5.80
N THR A 142 31.66 29.91 6.82
CA THR A 142 31.37 31.33 7.11
C THR A 142 31.86 32.30 6.02
N LEU A 143 32.98 31.98 5.37
CA LEU A 143 33.59 32.83 4.31
C LEU A 143 33.44 32.23 2.91
N ALA A 144 33.50 30.90 2.82
CA ALA A 144 33.39 30.15 1.57
C ALA A 144 32.88 28.73 1.91
N PRO A 145 32.21 28.04 0.96
CA PRO A 145 31.77 26.67 1.18
C PRO A 145 33.00 25.75 1.27
N PHE A 146 33.01 24.88 2.27
CA PHE A 146 34.11 23.95 2.51
C PHE A 146 34.18 22.86 1.43
N GLY A 147 33.01 22.41 0.97
CA GLY A 147 32.91 21.34 0.00
C GLY A 147 31.47 20.90 -0.23
N VAL A 148 31.31 19.70 -0.79
CA VAL A 148 30.01 19.06 -1.02
C VAL A 148 30.03 17.68 -0.38
N LEU A 149 29.03 17.39 0.45
CA LEU A 149 28.72 16.06 0.96
C LEU A 149 27.79 15.36 -0.01
N GLU A 150 28.14 14.16 -0.44
CA GLU A 150 27.41 13.44 -1.47
C GLU A 150 27.14 11.98 -1.07
N ALA A 151 25.94 11.50 -1.40
CA ALA A 151 25.61 10.08 -1.35
C ALA A 151 25.18 9.62 -2.75
N ASP A 152 25.70 8.47 -3.18
CA ASP A 152 25.56 7.96 -4.54
C ASP A 152 25.00 6.54 -4.52
N SER A 153 24.16 6.18 -5.49
CA SER A 153 23.62 4.82 -5.61
C SER A 153 23.69 4.28 -7.04
N THR A 154 24.05 2.99 -7.15
CA THR A 154 24.12 2.21 -8.40
C THR A 154 22.79 1.55 -8.77
N ASN A 155 21.94 1.30 -7.78
CA ASN A 155 20.65 0.63 -7.91
C ASN A 155 19.89 0.75 -6.58
N GLY A 156 18.62 1.15 -6.63
CA GLY A 156 17.81 1.31 -5.42
C GLY A 156 16.54 2.13 -5.61
N ASP A 157 15.80 2.28 -4.51
CA ASP A 157 14.70 3.23 -4.36
C ASP A 157 15.23 4.65 -4.59
N ASP A 158 14.39 5.51 -5.17
CA ASP A 158 14.71 6.92 -5.37
C ASP A 158 15.06 7.62 -4.06
N PHE A 159 16.00 8.56 -4.11
CA PHE A 159 16.20 9.48 -2.99
C PHE A 159 14.96 10.37 -2.85
N ILE A 160 14.53 10.58 -1.61
CA ILE A 160 13.35 11.37 -1.27
C ILE A 160 13.72 12.57 -0.40
N GLU A 161 12.79 13.51 -0.18
CA GLU A 161 13.07 14.73 0.59
C GLU A 161 13.56 14.46 2.02
N SER A 162 13.10 13.39 2.68
CA SER A 162 13.59 13.05 4.02
C SER A 162 15.08 12.66 4.03
N ASP A 163 15.58 12.08 2.93
CA ASP A 163 17.00 11.77 2.77
C ASP A 163 17.85 13.05 2.66
N LEU A 164 17.29 14.07 2.01
CA LEU A 164 17.89 15.39 1.88
C LEU A 164 18.01 16.08 3.23
N VAL A 165 16.95 16.05 4.03
CA VAL A 165 16.94 16.58 5.41
C VAL A 165 18.00 15.89 6.28
N PHE A 166 18.13 14.56 6.15
CA PHE A 166 19.17 13.79 6.85
C PHE A 166 20.58 14.24 6.46
N LEU A 167 20.85 14.32 5.15
CA LEU A 167 22.17 14.68 4.63
C LEU A 167 22.54 16.14 4.96
N GLU A 168 21.56 17.05 4.94
CA GLU A 168 21.71 18.42 5.44
C GLU A 168 22.02 18.47 6.93
N GLY A 169 21.40 17.62 7.75
CA GLY A 169 21.72 17.48 9.17
C GLY A 169 23.20 17.14 9.40
N ILE A 170 23.72 16.15 8.69
CA ILE A 170 25.14 15.76 8.75
C ILE A 170 26.03 16.91 8.24
N SER A 171 25.69 17.52 7.10
CA SER A 171 26.46 18.64 6.53
C SER A 171 26.56 19.84 7.47
N ASN A 172 25.47 20.20 8.15
CA ASN A 172 25.46 21.30 9.12
C ASN A 172 26.38 20.99 10.32
N VAL A 173 26.38 19.74 10.81
CA VAL A 173 27.30 19.31 11.87
C VAL A 173 28.76 19.39 11.41
N ILE A 174 29.07 18.96 10.19
CA ILE A 174 30.42 19.09 9.61
C ILE A 174 30.82 20.56 9.54
N SER A 175 29.93 21.42 9.01
CA SER A 175 30.16 22.86 8.84
C SER A 175 30.62 23.50 10.16
N MET A 176 29.88 23.22 11.24
CA MET A 176 30.20 23.71 12.59
C MET A 176 31.53 23.17 13.13
N ALA A 177 31.84 21.90 12.87
CA ALA A 177 33.07 21.29 13.34
C ALA A 177 34.30 21.79 12.58
N VAL A 178 34.18 22.00 11.27
CA VAL A 178 35.19 22.66 10.43
C VAL A 178 35.48 24.05 10.97
N GLU A 179 34.45 24.84 11.30
CA GLU A 179 34.62 26.18 11.88
C GLU A 179 35.30 26.15 13.24
N ARG A 180 34.88 25.24 14.13
CA ARG A 180 35.49 25.08 15.45
C ARG A 180 36.98 24.74 15.35
N LEU A 181 37.35 23.79 14.48
CA LEU A 181 38.72 23.33 14.31
C LEU A 181 39.58 24.33 13.52
N ALA A 182 39.00 25.10 12.61
CA ALA A 182 39.68 26.20 11.93
C ALA A 182 39.98 27.39 12.86
N GLY A 183 39.14 27.60 13.89
CA GLY A 183 39.33 28.61 14.94
C GLY A 183 40.49 28.34 15.90
N ASP A 184 41.06 27.14 15.91
CA ASP A 184 42.18 26.78 16.80
C ASP A 184 43.55 27.34 16.36
N HIS A 185 43.63 28.14 15.27
CA HIS A 185 44.88 28.77 14.79
C HIS A 185 44.91 30.31 14.82
N ALA A 186 43.92 30.98 15.40
CA ALA A 186 44.03 32.41 15.72
C ALA A 186 43.12 32.77 16.91
N ASP A 187 43.75 33.05 18.05
CA ASP A 187 43.21 33.70 19.25
C ASP A 187 41.88 33.19 19.83
N ALA A 188 42.00 32.60 21.02
CA ALA A 188 40.89 32.17 21.88
C ALA A 188 39.75 33.21 21.97
N LEU A 189 38.58 32.85 21.45
CA LEU A 189 37.31 33.54 21.70
C LEU A 189 36.44 32.69 22.67
N PRO A 190 35.80 33.31 23.68
CA PRO A 190 34.99 32.58 24.66
C PRO A 190 33.60 32.25 24.11
N ALA A 191 33.28 30.95 24.08
CA ALA A 191 31.93 30.33 24.17
C ALA A 191 30.69 31.09 23.60
N PRO A 192 30.55 31.29 22.27
CA PRO A 192 29.25 31.64 21.66
C PRO A 192 28.65 30.51 20.80
N TYR A 193 29.43 29.48 20.44
CA TYR A 193 29.02 28.52 19.41
C TYR A 193 28.01 27.47 19.88
N SER A 194 27.97 27.10 21.18
CA SER A 194 27.06 26.07 21.68
C SER A 194 25.58 26.42 21.52
N GLU A 195 25.20 27.69 21.71
CA GLU A 195 23.78 28.10 21.60
C GLU A 195 23.36 28.29 20.14
N SER A 196 24.21 28.87 19.30
CA SER A 196 23.92 29.03 17.86
C SER A 196 23.67 27.70 17.16
N ILE A 197 24.42 26.65 17.55
CA ILE A 197 24.23 25.28 17.08
C ILE A 197 22.86 24.74 17.46
N LEU A 198 22.48 24.86 18.73
CA LEU A 198 21.19 24.37 19.21
C LEU A 198 20.02 25.18 18.63
N ASN A 199 20.23 26.47 18.37
CA ASN A 199 19.25 27.36 17.73
C ASN A 199 19.13 27.17 16.22
N ALA A 200 20.11 26.54 15.55
CA ALA A 200 20.01 26.19 14.14
C ALA A 200 19.03 25.02 13.89
N SER A 201 18.75 24.21 14.91
CA SER A 201 17.74 23.15 14.81
C SER A 201 16.34 23.74 14.70
N PRO A 202 15.51 23.28 13.73
CA PRO A 202 14.10 23.65 13.67
C PRO A 202 13.26 22.92 14.75
N ASP A 203 13.80 21.86 15.34
CA ASP A 203 13.14 21.06 16.39
C ASP A 203 13.33 21.71 17.77
N CYS A 204 12.48 21.34 18.73
CA CYS A 204 12.50 21.86 20.10
C CYS A 204 13.59 21.16 20.92
N VAL A 205 14.73 21.83 21.13
CA VAL A 205 15.93 21.26 21.78
C VAL A 205 16.07 21.79 23.21
N LYS A 206 16.36 20.90 24.16
CA LYS A 206 16.62 21.23 25.58
C LYS A 206 17.91 20.59 26.07
N ILE A 207 18.63 21.30 26.94
CA ILE A 207 19.66 20.69 27.78
C ILE A 207 19.09 20.53 29.18
N LEU A 208 19.26 19.33 29.72
CA LEU A 208 18.76 18.95 31.03
C LEU A 208 19.93 18.59 31.97
N SER A 209 19.74 18.87 33.25
CA SER A 209 20.61 18.35 34.31
C SER A 209 20.49 16.82 34.41
N ILE A 210 21.40 16.18 35.14
CA ILE A 210 21.30 14.74 35.45
C ILE A 210 20.05 14.37 36.27
N ALA A 211 19.44 15.35 36.95
CA ALA A 211 18.18 15.18 37.67
C ALA A 211 16.96 15.35 36.73
N GLY A 212 17.16 15.76 35.48
CA GLY A 212 16.11 16.02 34.50
C GLY A 212 15.54 17.43 34.54
N ASP A 213 16.21 18.38 35.20
CA ASP A 213 15.78 19.78 35.25
C ASP A 213 16.21 20.54 34.00
N ILE A 214 15.38 21.45 33.51
CA ILE A 214 15.66 22.22 32.28
C ILE A 214 16.71 23.29 32.55
N GLU A 215 17.86 23.22 31.87
CA GLU A 215 18.93 24.22 31.97
C GLU A 215 18.93 25.18 30.78
N PHE A 216 18.51 24.69 29.61
CA PHE A 216 18.44 25.43 28.36
C PHE A 216 17.27 24.93 27.48
N MET A 217 16.70 25.84 26.69
CA MET A 217 15.78 25.53 25.59
C MET A 217 16.08 26.47 24.42
N ASN A 218 16.16 25.92 23.20
CA ASN A 218 16.44 26.71 22.00
C ASN A 218 15.24 27.58 21.56
N ASP A 219 15.50 28.55 20.69
CA ASP A 219 14.49 29.51 20.22
C ASP A 219 13.33 28.83 19.48
N ALA A 220 13.62 27.79 18.69
CA ALA A 220 12.60 27.01 18.02
C ALA A 220 11.68 26.32 19.04
N GLY A 221 12.26 25.76 20.10
CA GLY A 221 11.50 25.13 21.17
C GLY A 221 10.63 26.09 21.95
N MET A 222 11.16 27.26 22.29
CA MET A 222 10.42 28.34 22.94
C MET A 222 9.21 28.78 22.09
N ARG A 223 9.41 28.96 20.78
CA ARG A 223 8.32 29.29 19.85
C ARG A 223 7.28 28.17 19.74
N LEU A 224 7.70 26.94 19.49
CA LEU A 224 6.80 25.81 19.27
C LEU A 224 5.99 25.44 20.53
N MET A 225 6.57 25.65 21.71
CA MET A 225 5.91 25.40 23.00
C MET A 225 5.13 26.62 23.52
N HIS A 226 5.14 27.74 22.81
CA HIS A 226 4.55 29.01 23.24
C HIS A 226 5.07 29.54 24.59
N ILE A 227 6.36 29.33 24.86
CA ILE A 227 7.04 29.83 26.06
C ILE A 227 7.70 31.15 25.67
N GLY A 228 7.38 32.22 26.39
CA GLY A 228 7.85 33.57 26.07
C GLY A 228 9.24 33.91 26.61
N ASP A 229 9.66 33.25 27.70
CA ASP A 229 10.95 33.47 28.37
C ASP A 229 11.41 32.18 29.04
N LEU A 230 12.68 31.81 28.85
CA LEU A 230 13.29 30.60 29.41
C LEU A 230 13.19 30.59 30.93
N ALA A 231 13.21 31.77 31.58
CA ALA A 231 13.03 31.90 33.02
C ALA A 231 11.74 31.27 33.55
N GLN A 232 10.71 31.09 32.69
CA GLN A 232 9.45 30.44 33.05
C GLN A 232 9.57 28.95 33.29
N VAL A 233 10.58 28.28 32.72
CA VAL A 233 10.74 26.81 32.77
C VAL A 233 12.13 26.37 33.26
N LYS A 234 13.10 27.28 33.30
CA LYS A 234 14.46 26.98 33.75
C LYS A 234 14.47 26.51 35.21
N GLY A 235 15.17 25.41 35.46
CA GLY A 235 15.28 24.77 36.77
C GLY A 235 14.05 23.95 37.18
N GLN A 236 13.01 23.88 36.34
CA GLN A 236 11.88 22.97 36.58
C GLN A 236 12.20 21.58 36.04
N ALA A 237 11.68 20.56 36.73
CA ALA A 237 11.76 19.18 36.26
C ALA A 237 11.06 19.08 34.90
N TRP A 238 11.75 18.58 33.88
CA TRP A 238 11.21 18.48 32.53
C TRP A 238 9.91 17.67 32.46
N SER A 239 9.78 16.63 33.30
CA SER A 239 8.56 15.83 33.43
C SER A 239 7.34 16.64 33.86
N SER A 240 7.50 17.77 34.56
CA SER A 240 6.37 18.62 34.97
C SER A 240 5.69 19.35 33.81
N LEU A 241 6.34 19.43 32.65
CA LEU A 241 5.75 19.99 31.43
C LEU A 241 4.84 18.99 30.70
N TRP A 242 4.85 17.71 31.10
CA TRP A 242 4.10 16.66 30.43
C TRP A 242 2.80 16.31 31.18
N PRO A 243 1.73 15.96 30.46
CA PRO A 243 0.50 15.44 31.09
C PRO A 243 0.74 14.13 31.83
N ASP A 244 -0.08 13.84 32.84
CA ASP A 244 0.00 12.63 33.68
C ASP A 244 0.14 11.32 32.88
N GLU A 245 -0.54 11.23 31.74
CA GLU A 245 -0.53 10.08 30.83
C GLU A 245 0.84 9.82 30.20
N SER A 246 1.67 10.85 30.06
CA SER A 246 2.98 10.81 29.39
C SER A 246 4.17 10.96 30.34
N ILE A 247 3.95 11.40 31.59
CA ILE A 247 5.03 11.61 32.59
C ILE A 247 5.88 10.36 32.80
N ALA A 248 5.27 9.17 32.83
CA ALA A 248 5.98 7.92 33.06
C ALA A 248 7.07 7.65 32.00
N LEU A 249 6.76 7.92 30.72
CA LEU A 249 7.70 7.76 29.61
C LEU A 249 8.89 8.71 29.74
N VAL A 250 8.64 9.95 30.19
CA VAL A 250 9.66 10.98 30.37
C VAL A 250 10.61 10.62 31.51
N ILE A 251 10.08 10.17 32.66
CA ILE A 251 10.89 9.74 33.81
C ILE A 251 11.73 8.51 33.45
N GLU A 252 11.13 7.53 32.76
CA GLU A 252 11.86 6.36 32.28
C GLU A 252 12.98 6.76 31.32
N ALA A 253 12.71 7.69 30.41
CA ALA A 253 13.69 8.19 29.45
C ALA A 253 14.88 8.84 30.15
N VAL A 254 14.64 9.77 31.10
CA VAL A 254 15.71 10.40 31.89
C VAL A 254 16.54 9.34 32.64
N THR A 255 15.87 8.37 33.27
CA THR A 255 16.55 7.30 34.03
C THR A 255 17.49 6.46 33.17
N LYS A 256 17.03 6.03 31.98
CA LYS A 256 17.84 5.26 31.03
C LYS A 256 19.02 6.07 30.49
N VAL A 257 18.82 7.35 30.22
CA VAL A 257 19.88 8.20 29.65
C VAL A 257 20.95 8.55 30.66
N VAL A 258 20.59 8.71 31.94
CA VAL A 258 21.56 8.84 33.04
C VAL A 258 22.42 7.58 33.17
N ALA A 259 21.89 6.40 32.85
CA ALA A 259 22.66 5.15 32.77
C ALA A 259 23.57 5.05 31.52
N GLY A 260 23.53 6.05 30.63
CA GLY A 260 24.36 6.15 29.42
C GLY A 260 23.68 5.67 28.13
N GLU A 261 22.39 5.32 28.18
CA GLU A 261 21.64 4.89 26.99
C GLU A 261 21.04 6.07 26.22
N THR A 262 20.71 5.87 24.95
CA THR A 262 19.90 6.82 24.18
C THR A 262 18.50 6.24 24.01
N THR A 263 17.47 7.06 24.24
CA THR A 263 16.07 6.62 24.21
C THR A 263 15.23 7.52 23.33
N ARG A 264 14.14 6.97 22.80
CA ARG A 264 13.18 7.71 21.99
C ARG A 264 11.76 7.25 22.30
N PHE A 265 10.83 8.20 22.37
CA PHE A 265 9.42 7.94 22.58
C PHE A 265 8.58 9.00 21.88
N GLU A 266 7.35 8.62 21.51
CA GLU A 266 6.36 9.55 20.99
C GLU A 266 5.25 9.72 22.03
N ALA A 267 4.88 10.96 22.33
CA ALA A 267 3.90 11.24 23.37
C ALA A 267 3.20 12.59 23.16
N TYR A 268 2.00 12.71 23.74
CA TYR A 268 1.21 13.92 23.71
C TYR A 268 1.68 14.90 24.78
N CYS A 269 1.94 16.14 24.38
CA CYS A 269 2.22 17.24 25.30
C CYS A 269 1.69 18.54 24.68
N PRO A 270 0.67 19.17 25.30
CA PRO A 270 0.17 20.45 24.82
C PRO A 270 1.21 21.55 25.05
N THR A 271 1.09 22.63 24.28
CA THR A 271 1.92 23.83 24.47
C THR A 271 1.52 24.56 25.77
N ALA A 272 2.31 25.54 26.19
CA ALA A 272 1.96 26.40 27.34
C ALA A 272 0.66 27.21 27.12
N ALA A 273 0.15 27.27 25.88
CA ALA A 273 -1.13 27.89 25.52
C ALA A 273 -2.25 26.86 25.29
N ASP A 274 -2.10 25.62 25.78
CA ASP A 274 -3.05 24.51 25.62
C ASP A 274 -3.31 24.07 24.16
N GLU A 275 -2.41 24.39 23.23
CA GLU A 275 -2.49 23.85 21.86
C GLU A 275 -2.08 22.37 21.86
N PRO A 276 -2.90 21.45 21.33
CA PRO A 276 -2.59 20.03 21.31
C PRO A 276 -1.43 19.73 20.36
N LYS A 277 -0.35 19.14 20.87
CA LYS A 277 0.78 18.69 20.06
C LYS A 277 1.23 17.28 20.40
N TRP A 278 1.66 16.57 19.37
CA TRP A 278 2.33 15.28 19.48
C TRP A 278 3.82 15.45 19.22
N TRP A 279 4.63 14.87 20.10
CA TRP A 279 6.06 15.04 20.08
C TRP A 279 6.75 13.70 19.91
N ASP A 280 7.65 13.64 18.94
CA ASP A 280 8.63 12.58 18.80
C ASP A 280 9.94 13.03 19.45
N VAL A 281 10.28 12.40 20.58
CA VAL A 281 11.30 12.88 21.49
C VAL A 281 12.45 11.89 21.56
N THR A 282 13.64 12.37 21.22
CA THR A 282 14.89 11.64 21.43
C THR A 282 15.66 12.28 22.58
N VAL A 283 16.14 11.46 23.52
CA VAL A 283 16.94 11.91 24.66
C VAL A 283 18.27 11.15 24.68
N ALA A 284 19.38 11.87 24.73
CA ALA A 284 20.73 11.31 24.66
C ALA A 284 21.66 11.92 25.72
N PRO A 285 22.70 11.19 26.18
CA PRO A 285 23.61 11.69 27.20
C PRO A 285 24.70 12.57 26.59
N ILE A 286 25.00 13.69 27.25
CA ILE A 286 26.20 14.50 26.99
C ILE A 286 27.26 14.04 27.98
N LEU A 287 28.29 13.36 27.46
CA LEU A 287 29.37 12.83 28.29
C LEU A 287 30.48 13.87 28.48
N SER A 288 31.12 13.86 29.65
CA SER A 288 32.36 14.59 29.92
C SER A 288 33.56 14.00 29.15
N GLN A 289 34.74 14.62 29.29
CA GLN A 289 36.00 14.06 28.76
C GLN A 289 36.41 12.74 29.43
N SER A 290 35.91 12.45 30.64
CA SER A 290 36.16 11.19 31.35
C SER A 290 35.13 10.10 31.01
N GLY A 291 34.20 10.35 30.09
CA GLY A 291 33.19 9.38 29.66
C GLY A 291 31.98 9.26 30.60
N GLN A 292 31.88 10.10 31.64
CA GLN A 292 30.72 10.13 32.53
C GLN A 292 29.62 11.03 31.99
N VAL A 293 28.35 10.68 32.21
CA VAL A 293 27.21 11.53 31.84
C VAL A 293 27.22 12.81 32.67
N GLN A 294 27.30 13.96 32.01
CA GLN A 294 27.33 15.28 32.66
C GLN A 294 25.99 16.01 32.54
N GLN A 295 25.33 15.88 31.40
CA GLN A 295 24.03 16.49 31.07
C GLN A 295 23.27 15.56 30.12
N LEU A 296 22.01 15.88 29.86
CA LEU A 296 21.18 15.20 28.87
C LEU A 296 20.76 16.22 27.80
N ILE A 297 20.63 15.78 26.56
CA ILE A 297 20.01 16.56 25.49
C ILE A 297 18.71 15.90 25.09
N ALA A 298 17.63 16.68 25.03
CA ALA A 298 16.33 16.24 24.54
C ALA A 298 15.98 17.02 23.27
N VAL A 299 15.72 16.31 22.18
CA VAL A 299 15.26 16.89 20.91
C VAL A 299 13.82 16.41 20.69
N SER A 300 12.88 17.35 20.64
CA SER A 300 11.45 17.07 20.46
C SER A 300 11.00 17.62 19.11
N ARG A 301 10.61 16.73 18.20
CA ARG A 301 10.05 17.08 16.90
C ARG A 301 8.52 17.09 16.97
N ASP A 302 7.90 18.11 16.39
CA ASP A 302 6.46 18.17 16.23
C ASP A 302 6.02 17.19 15.14
N VAL A 303 5.21 16.19 15.51
CA VAL A 303 4.63 15.18 14.62
C VAL A 303 3.10 15.26 14.59
N THR A 304 2.53 16.40 15.00
CA THR A 304 1.08 16.60 15.10
C THR A 304 0.37 16.41 13.76
N GLU A 305 0.92 16.98 12.68
CA GLU A 305 0.36 16.84 11.32
C GLU A 305 0.32 15.36 10.88
N ARG A 306 1.36 14.59 11.21
CA ARG A 306 1.41 13.15 10.93
C ARG A 306 0.29 12.41 11.66
N HIS A 307 0.09 12.68 12.96
CA HIS A 307 -1.00 12.05 13.73
C HIS A 307 -2.38 12.47 13.23
N GLN A 308 -2.56 13.71 12.80
CA GLN A 308 -3.82 14.19 12.21
C GLN A 308 -4.14 13.45 10.91
N HIS A 309 -3.17 13.31 10.01
CA HIS A 309 -3.34 12.55 8.76
C HIS A 309 -3.62 11.07 9.02
N GLU A 310 -2.93 10.44 9.97
CA GLU A 310 -3.19 9.05 10.34
C GLU A 310 -4.61 8.86 10.89
N ALA A 311 -5.07 9.75 11.76
CA ALA A 311 -6.43 9.73 12.30
C ALA A 311 -7.49 9.94 11.21
N GLU A 312 -7.24 10.87 10.27
CA GLU A 312 -8.10 11.09 9.12
C GLU A 312 -8.19 9.84 8.23
N LEU A 313 -7.05 9.23 7.88
CA LEU A 313 -7.02 8.00 7.09
C LEU A 313 -7.81 6.86 7.75
N ILE A 314 -7.66 6.68 9.07
CA ILE A 314 -8.43 5.68 9.83
C ILE A 314 -9.94 5.97 9.72
N SER A 315 -10.35 7.22 9.91
CA SER A 315 -11.75 7.63 9.79
C SER A 315 -12.33 7.40 8.38
N LEU A 316 -11.54 7.67 7.33
CA LEU A 316 -11.94 7.39 5.94
C LEU A 316 -12.13 5.89 5.71
N ILE A 317 -11.22 5.05 6.22
CA ILE A 317 -11.31 3.59 6.11
C ILE A 317 -12.56 3.08 6.83
N GLU A 318 -12.83 3.55 8.05
CA GLU A 318 -14.05 3.18 8.79
C GLU A 318 -15.31 3.58 8.04
N THR A 319 -15.33 4.79 7.47
CA THR A 319 -16.45 5.27 6.65
C THR A 319 -16.64 4.44 5.39
N GLN A 320 -15.54 4.06 4.72
CA GLN A 320 -15.58 3.21 3.54
C GLN A 320 -16.10 1.80 3.87
N ASN A 321 -15.61 1.21 4.96
CA ASN A 321 -16.06 -0.09 5.45
C ASN A 321 -17.55 -0.07 5.82
N SER A 322 -18.03 1.00 6.46
CA SER A 322 -19.46 1.19 6.74
C SER A 322 -20.29 1.26 5.46
N LYS A 323 -19.83 1.99 4.44
CA LYS A 323 -20.52 2.07 3.13
C LYS A 323 -20.57 0.72 2.42
N LEU A 324 -19.49 -0.06 2.46
CA LEU A 324 -19.44 -1.40 1.88
C LEU A 324 -20.44 -2.33 2.58
N ASN A 325 -20.44 -2.38 3.91
CA ASN A 325 -21.39 -3.19 4.67
C ASN A 325 -22.86 -2.80 4.38
N THR A 326 -23.13 -1.51 4.23
CA THR A 326 -24.48 -1.02 3.89
C THR A 326 -24.89 -1.45 2.48
N SER A 327 -23.96 -1.39 1.52
CA SER A 327 -24.19 -1.87 0.15
C SER A 327 -24.52 -3.36 0.11
N ASP A 328 -23.84 -4.18 0.91
CA ASP A 328 -24.09 -5.62 1.00
C ASP A 328 -25.50 -5.92 1.54
N LEU A 329 -25.92 -5.20 2.60
CA LEU A 329 -27.27 -5.31 3.14
C LEU A 329 -28.35 -4.91 2.13
N TYR A 330 -28.11 -3.85 1.34
CA TYR A 330 -29.03 -3.45 0.28
C TYR A 330 -29.14 -4.51 -0.82
N MET A 331 -28.03 -5.15 -1.18
CA MET A 331 -28.05 -6.25 -2.15
C MET A 331 -28.86 -7.44 -1.62
N GLU A 332 -28.66 -7.85 -0.36
CA GLU A 332 -29.47 -8.89 0.27
C GLU A 332 -30.96 -8.55 0.23
N GLU A 333 -31.35 -7.31 0.56
CA GLU A 333 -32.75 -6.87 0.51
C GLU A 333 -33.33 -6.94 -0.92
N ILE A 334 -32.56 -6.49 -1.93
CA ILE A 334 -32.96 -6.58 -3.34
C ILE A 334 -33.18 -8.04 -3.74
N HIS A 335 -32.27 -8.94 -3.37
CA HIS A 335 -32.40 -10.36 -3.72
C HIS A 335 -33.63 -10.99 -3.08
N HIS A 336 -33.92 -10.68 -1.82
CA HIS A 336 -35.14 -11.10 -1.14
C HIS A 336 -36.40 -10.55 -1.83
N ARG A 337 -36.41 -9.27 -2.24
CA ARG A 337 -37.54 -8.65 -2.95
C ARG A 337 -37.78 -9.28 -4.33
N VAL A 338 -36.72 -9.60 -5.06
CA VAL A 338 -36.83 -10.30 -6.35
C VAL A 338 -37.44 -11.70 -6.15
N LYS A 339 -36.97 -12.46 -5.15
CA LYS A 339 -37.54 -13.78 -4.81
C LYS A 339 -39.03 -13.69 -4.47
N ASN A 340 -39.42 -12.72 -3.65
CA ASN A 340 -40.82 -12.52 -3.25
C ASN A 340 -41.70 -12.15 -4.45
N SER A 341 -41.20 -11.29 -5.34
CA SER A 341 -41.92 -10.88 -6.54
C SER A 341 -42.14 -12.05 -7.51
N LEU A 342 -41.12 -12.89 -7.72
CA LEU A 342 -41.25 -14.08 -8.55
C LEU A 342 -42.20 -15.11 -7.93
N HIS A 343 -42.21 -15.28 -6.61
CA HIS A 343 -43.19 -16.13 -5.91
C HIS A 343 -44.63 -15.63 -6.09
N LEU A 344 -44.86 -14.32 -6.03
CA LEU A 344 -46.17 -13.75 -6.27
C LEU A 344 -46.65 -14.03 -7.71
N VAL A 345 -45.78 -13.80 -8.70
CA VAL A 345 -46.08 -14.11 -10.12
C VAL A 345 -46.42 -15.59 -10.29
N ASN A 346 -45.64 -16.50 -9.69
CA ASN A 346 -45.92 -17.93 -9.71
C ASN A 346 -47.31 -18.27 -9.14
N THR A 347 -47.65 -17.69 -7.99
CA THR A 347 -48.94 -17.92 -7.32
C THR A 347 -50.12 -17.44 -8.18
N LEU A 348 -49.99 -16.27 -8.82
CA LEU A 348 -51.00 -15.73 -9.72
C LEU A 348 -51.19 -16.60 -10.96
N LEU A 349 -50.10 -17.11 -11.55
CA LEU A 349 -50.17 -18.01 -12.70
C LEU A 349 -50.87 -19.32 -12.37
N LEU A 350 -50.57 -19.93 -11.21
CA LEU A 350 -51.25 -21.15 -10.74
C LEU A 350 -52.72 -20.90 -10.41
N LEU A 351 -53.05 -19.74 -9.81
CA LEU A 351 -54.44 -19.36 -9.55
C LEU A 351 -55.23 -19.21 -10.86
N GLN A 352 -54.66 -18.52 -11.85
CA GLN A 352 -55.28 -18.37 -13.17
C GLN A 352 -55.42 -19.71 -13.88
N ALA A 353 -54.45 -20.62 -13.73
CA ALA A 353 -54.53 -21.97 -14.26
C ALA A 353 -55.73 -22.73 -13.70
N ASN A 354 -55.96 -22.62 -12.39
CA ASN A 354 -57.08 -23.29 -11.71
C ASN A 354 -58.45 -22.67 -12.03
N LEU A 355 -58.51 -21.38 -12.38
CA LEU A 355 -59.76 -20.68 -12.69
C LEU A 355 -60.19 -20.85 -14.15
N THR A 356 -59.29 -21.27 -15.04
CA THR A 356 -59.60 -21.39 -16.46
C THR A 356 -60.30 -22.73 -16.76
N PRO A 357 -61.40 -22.74 -17.53
CA PRO A 357 -62.09 -23.97 -17.92
C PRO A 357 -61.42 -24.69 -19.10
N ASP A 358 -60.47 -24.05 -19.79
CA ASP A 358 -59.73 -24.61 -20.92
C ASP A 358 -58.46 -25.34 -20.46
N GLU A 359 -58.45 -26.67 -20.54
CA GLU A 359 -57.31 -27.53 -20.21
C GLU A 359 -56.01 -27.14 -20.95
N ALA A 360 -56.11 -26.65 -22.20
CA ALA A 360 -54.92 -26.22 -22.94
C ALA A 360 -54.32 -24.93 -22.36
N VAL A 361 -55.16 -23.99 -21.91
CA VAL A 361 -54.72 -22.75 -21.25
C VAL A 361 -54.17 -23.04 -19.85
N LYS A 362 -54.82 -23.93 -19.10
CA LYS A 362 -54.35 -24.39 -17.79
C LYS A 362 -52.93 -24.94 -17.85
N LEU A 363 -52.69 -25.87 -18.78
CA LEU A 363 -51.36 -26.48 -18.97
C LEU A 363 -50.28 -25.44 -19.34
N GLN A 364 -50.64 -24.42 -20.12
CA GLN A 364 -49.71 -23.34 -20.48
C GLN A 364 -49.37 -22.45 -19.28
N LEU A 365 -50.35 -22.15 -18.42
CA LEU A 365 -50.14 -21.35 -17.21
C LEU A 365 -49.33 -22.12 -16.16
N GLU A 366 -49.59 -23.41 -15.96
CA GLU A 366 -48.76 -24.28 -15.11
C GLU A 366 -47.33 -24.38 -15.63
N THR A 367 -47.15 -24.46 -16.95
CA THR A 367 -45.82 -24.42 -17.56
C THR A 367 -45.12 -23.08 -17.33
N ALA A 368 -45.85 -21.96 -17.41
CA ALA A 368 -45.29 -20.63 -17.13
C ALA A 368 -44.92 -20.47 -15.65
N ALA A 369 -45.74 -20.98 -14.73
CA ALA A 369 -45.49 -21.02 -13.30
C ALA A 369 -44.20 -21.79 -12.96
N GLY A 370 -44.04 -23.01 -13.49
CA GLY A 370 -42.82 -23.81 -13.30
C GLY A 370 -41.54 -23.11 -13.79
N ARG A 371 -41.62 -22.34 -14.88
CA ARG A 371 -40.49 -21.52 -15.37
C ARG A 371 -40.13 -20.38 -14.43
N VAL A 372 -41.12 -19.70 -13.86
CA VAL A 372 -40.89 -18.62 -12.88
C VAL A 372 -40.21 -19.16 -11.61
N VAL A 373 -40.60 -20.35 -11.15
CA VAL A 373 -39.94 -21.04 -10.02
C VAL A 373 -38.49 -21.37 -10.34
N THR A 374 -38.22 -21.86 -11.56
CA THR A 374 -36.86 -22.13 -12.03
C THR A 374 -36.02 -20.85 -12.00
N ILE A 375 -36.51 -19.76 -12.59
CA ILE A 375 -35.82 -18.45 -12.59
C ILE A 375 -35.55 -17.97 -11.16
N ALA A 376 -36.52 -18.09 -10.26
CA ALA A 376 -36.36 -17.70 -8.87
C ALA A 376 -35.28 -18.50 -8.15
N SER A 377 -35.24 -19.83 -8.37
CA SER A 377 -34.26 -20.74 -7.77
C SER A 377 -32.85 -20.46 -8.30
N VAL A 378 -32.73 -20.18 -9.59
CA VAL A 378 -31.48 -19.74 -10.24
C VAL A 378 -30.97 -18.44 -9.66
N HIS A 379 -31.85 -17.44 -9.51
CA HIS A 379 -31.50 -16.13 -8.97
C HIS A 379 -31.08 -16.19 -7.50
N GLU A 380 -31.80 -16.95 -6.68
CA GLU A 380 -31.48 -17.13 -5.26
C GLU A 380 -30.08 -17.72 -5.06
N ARG A 381 -29.73 -18.77 -5.81
CA ARG A 381 -28.45 -19.47 -5.68
C ARG A 381 -27.27 -18.64 -6.16
N LEU A 382 -27.46 -17.90 -7.26
CA LEU A 382 -26.38 -17.07 -7.79
C LEU A 382 -25.98 -15.99 -6.79
N TYR A 383 -26.95 -15.30 -6.20
CA TYR A 383 -26.65 -14.14 -5.38
C TYR A 383 -26.43 -14.45 -3.89
N GLN A 384 -26.94 -15.57 -3.37
CA GLN A 384 -26.54 -16.06 -2.03
C GLN A 384 -25.09 -16.57 -1.99
N THR A 385 -24.55 -17.04 -3.13
CA THR A 385 -23.19 -17.60 -3.21
C THR A 385 -22.17 -16.59 -3.75
N ALA A 386 -22.58 -15.66 -4.63
CA ALA A 386 -21.71 -14.69 -5.29
C ALA A 386 -21.24 -13.51 -4.42
N SER A 387 -21.61 -13.46 -3.14
CA SER A 387 -21.08 -12.43 -2.24
C SER A 387 -19.55 -12.43 -2.19
N LYS A 388 -18.86 -13.59 -2.38
CA LYS A 388 -17.39 -13.68 -2.23
C LYS A 388 -16.62 -14.65 -3.14
N GLN A 389 -17.25 -15.46 -4.02
CA GLN A 389 -16.54 -16.47 -4.82
C GLN A 389 -17.11 -16.68 -6.24
N ASP A 390 -16.19 -17.04 -7.15
CA ASP A 390 -16.47 -17.56 -8.49
C ASP A 390 -17.36 -18.82 -8.40
N VAL A 391 -18.49 -18.83 -9.10
CA VAL A 391 -19.45 -19.96 -9.06
C VAL A 391 -19.08 -21.00 -10.11
N LEU A 392 -18.80 -22.23 -9.67
CA LEU A 392 -18.58 -23.38 -10.54
C LEU A 392 -19.91 -23.84 -11.17
N ALA A 393 -19.92 -23.98 -12.49
CA ALA A 393 -21.10 -24.39 -13.25
C ALA A 393 -21.60 -25.79 -12.83
N CYS A 394 -20.70 -26.74 -12.57
CA CYS A 394 -21.08 -28.10 -12.17
C CYS A 394 -21.90 -28.13 -10.87
N ASP A 395 -21.54 -27.31 -9.87
CA ASP A 395 -22.20 -27.31 -8.56
C ASP A 395 -23.55 -26.62 -8.63
N TYR A 396 -23.61 -25.51 -9.36
CA TYR A 396 -24.85 -24.82 -9.68
C TYR A 396 -25.85 -25.74 -10.41
N LEU A 397 -25.40 -26.46 -11.44
CA LEU A 397 -26.26 -27.35 -12.23
C LEU A 397 -26.72 -28.57 -11.44
N ARG A 398 -25.84 -29.17 -10.62
CA ARG A 398 -26.20 -30.30 -9.75
C ARG A 398 -27.33 -29.93 -8.79
N ALA A 399 -27.25 -28.73 -8.24
CA ALA A 399 -28.28 -28.24 -7.34
C ALA A 399 -29.60 -27.89 -8.06
N LEU A 400 -29.52 -27.26 -9.24
CA LEU A 400 -30.69 -26.95 -10.08
C LEU A 400 -31.46 -28.22 -10.48
N LEU A 401 -30.74 -29.26 -10.92
CA LEU A 401 -31.32 -30.54 -11.31
C LEU A 401 -31.92 -31.30 -10.12
N GLY A 402 -31.30 -31.18 -8.93
CA GLY A 402 -31.85 -31.73 -7.70
C GLY A 402 -33.21 -31.14 -7.33
N ASP A 403 -33.41 -29.83 -7.56
CA ASP A 403 -34.69 -29.16 -7.29
C ASP A 403 -35.73 -29.49 -8.36
N LEU A 404 -35.35 -29.51 -9.63
CA LEU A 404 -36.22 -29.91 -10.75
C LEU A 404 -36.71 -31.37 -10.60
N GLY A 405 -35.83 -32.29 -10.17
CA GLY A 405 -36.18 -33.67 -9.91
C GLY A 405 -37.12 -33.88 -8.72
N LYS A 406 -37.16 -32.95 -7.75
CA LYS A 406 -38.13 -32.99 -6.63
C LYS A 406 -39.50 -32.45 -7.03
N ALA A 407 -39.55 -31.47 -7.93
CA ALA A 407 -40.78 -30.82 -8.36
C ALA A 407 -41.60 -31.64 -9.38
N LEU A 408 -40.98 -32.62 -10.05
CA LEU A 408 -41.55 -33.41 -11.15
C LEU A 408 -41.21 -34.90 -10.94
N ALA A 409 -42.22 -35.76 -10.77
CA ALA A 409 -42.16 -37.13 -10.25
C ALA A 409 -41.23 -38.17 -10.95
N ASP A 410 -40.89 -39.24 -10.19
CA ASP A 410 -40.40 -40.62 -10.49
C ASP A 410 -39.34 -40.90 -11.58
N ARG A 411 -38.79 -39.89 -12.26
CA ARG A 411 -37.72 -40.09 -13.26
C ARG A 411 -36.35 -39.70 -12.74
N THR A 412 -35.35 -40.52 -13.00
CA THR A 412 -33.95 -40.25 -12.64
C THR A 412 -33.31 -39.29 -13.62
N ILE A 413 -32.69 -38.22 -13.09
CA ILE A 413 -31.86 -37.28 -13.85
C ILE A 413 -30.40 -37.49 -13.43
N VAL A 414 -29.52 -37.75 -14.39
CA VAL A 414 -28.07 -37.93 -14.18
C VAL A 414 -27.34 -36.75 -14.80
N LEU A 415 -26.43 -36.14 -14.03
CA LEU A 415 -25.60 -35.01 -14.47
C LEU A 415 -24.14 -35.42 -14.55
N ASP A 416 -23.52 -35.13 -15.68
CA ASP A 416 -22.08 -35.18 -15.88
C ASP A 416 -21.62 -33.82 -16.46
N ALA A 417 -20.92 -33.02 -15.66
CA ALA A 417 -20.56 -31.65 -16.04
C ALA A 417 -19.10 -31.33 -15.69
N ASP A 418 -18.42 -30.67 -16.62
CA ASP A 418 -17.06 -30.15 -16.41
C ASP A 418 -17.08 -28.99 -15.38
N ALA A 419 -15.96 -28.82 -14.68
CA ALA A 419 -15.78 -27.76 -13.69
C ALA A 419 -15.21 -26.51 -14.35
N PHE A 420 -16.08 -25.59 -14.75
CA PHE A 420 -15.72 -24.27 -15.27
C PHE A 420 -16.48 -23.16 -14.55
N VAL A 421 -15.88 -21.98 -14.50
CA VAL A 421 -16.43 -20.79 -13.84
C VAL A 421 -17.16 -19.95 -14.87
N LEU A 422 -18.37 -19.48 -14.54
CA LEU A 422 -19.07 -18.46 -15.31
C LEU A 422 -19.45 -17.26 -14.45
N PRO A 423 -19.46 -16.05 -15.01
CA PRO A 423 -19.99 -14.90 -14.32
C PRO A 423 -21.52 -15.04 -14.14
N PRO A 424 -22.13 -14.46 -13.09
CA PRO A 424 -23.56 -14.62 -12.79
C PRO A 424 -24.49 -14.31 -13.97
N GLU A 425 -24.11 -13.36 -14.82
CA GLU A 425 -24.83 -12.93 -16.01
C GLU A 425 -24.94 -14.03 -17.08
N ARG A 426 -23.99 -14.98 -17.12
CA ARG A 426 -24.01 -16.13 -18.03
C ARG A 426 -24.51 -17.41 -17.36
N MET A 427 -24.34 -17.53 -16.05
CA MET A 427 -24.82 -18.68 -15.29
C MET A 427 -26.35 -18.78 -15.29
N ALA A 428 -27.07 -17.66 -15.13
CA ALA A 428 -28.54 -17.68 -15.15
C ALA A 428 -29.11 -18.14 -16.51
N PRO A 429 -28.66 -17.59 -17.66
CA PRO A 429 -29.02 -18.11 -18.99
C PRO A 429 -28.71 -19.60 -19.19
N LEU A 430 -27.58 -20.10 -18.67
CA LEU A 430 -27.22 -21.52 -18.74
C LEU A 430 -28.25 -22.40 -18.02
N GLY A 431 -28.62 -22.03 -16.79
CA GLY A 431 -29.64 -22.75 -16.03
C GLY A 431 -31.01 -22.77 -16.72
N LEU A 432 -31.38 -21.67 -17.39
CA LEU A 432 -32.63 -21.60 -18.16
C LEU A 432 -32.63 -22.53 -19.37
N VAL A 433 -31.52 -22.55 -20.12
CA VAL A 433 -31.37 -23.46 -21.27
C VAL A 433 -31.53 -24.91 -20.82
N ILE A 434 -30.82 -25.31 -19.76
CA ILE A 434 -30.84 -26.69 -19.25
C ILE A 434 -32.22 -27.07 -18.70
N SER A 435 -32.87 -26.18 -17.95
CA SER A 435 -34.23 -26.42 -17.44
C SER A 435 -35.25 -26.63 -18.57
N GLU A 436 -35.18 -25.85 -19.66
CA GLU A 436 -36.05 -26.04 -20.81
C GLU A 436 -35.82 -27.38 -21.51
N LEU A 437 -34.56 -27.80 -21.67
CA LEU A 437 -34.22 -29.09 -22.27
C LEU A 437 -34.72 -30.26 -21.41
N ILE A 438 -34.47 -30.21 -20.10
CA ILE A 438 -34.95 -31.23 -19.15
C ILE A 438 -36.48 -31.26 -19.11
N THR A 439 -37.14 -30.11 -19.07
CA THR A 439 -38.61 -30.04 -19.08
C THR A 439 -39.19 -30.67 -20.34
N ASN A 440 -38.54 -30.50 -21.50
CA ASN A 440 -38.94 -31.18 -22.72
C ASN A 440 -38.73 -32.70 -22.65
N ALA A 441 -37.59 -33.16 -22.13
CA ALA A 441 -37.31 -34.58 -21.93
C ALA A 441 -38.30 -35.23 -20.95
N LEU A 442 -38.70 -34.51 -19.89
CA LEU A 442 -39.73 -34.96 -18.94
C LEU A 442 -41.12 -35.07 -19.60
N LYS A 443 -41.50 -34.11 -20.45
CA LYS A 443 -42.81 -34.08 -21.12
C LYS A 443 -42.96 -35.11 -22.24
N TYR A 444 -41.89 -35.38 -22.99
CA TYR A 444 -41.98 -36.14 -24.23
C TYR A 444 -41.12 -37.42 -24.25
N GLY A 445 -40.10 -37.50 -23.42
CA GLY A 445 -39.17 -38.62 -23.35
C GLY A 445 -39.63 -39.74 -22.40
N LYS A 446 -38.86 -40.82 -22.35
CA LYS A 446 -39.07 -41.97 -21.43
C LYS A 446 -37.77 -42.32 -20.72
N GLY A 447 -37.86 -43.04 -19.60
CA GLY A 447 -36.69 -43.57 -18.89
C GLY A 447 -35.81 -42.52 -18.22
N THR A 448 -34.52 -42.82 -18.06
CA THR A 448 -33.53 -41.92 -17.44
C THR A 448 -33.21 -40.75 -18.36
N ILE A 449 -33.02 -39.56 -17.77
CA ILE A 449 -32.57 -38.36 -18.48
C ILE A 449 -31.10 -38.13 -18.12
N GLU A 450 -30.23 -38.13 -19.12
CA GLU A 450 -28.81 -37.85 -18.94
C GLU A 450 -28.49 -36.45 -19.48
N VAL A 451 -27.76 -35.68 -18.68
CA VAL A 451 -27.36 -34.30 -18.97
C VAL A 451 -25.84 -34.23 -18.91
N VAL A 452 -25.21 -34.00 -20.06
CA VAL A 452 -23.76 -33.86 -20.18
C VAL A 452 -23.40 -32.43 -20.55
N VAL A 453 -22.50 -31.80 -19.80
CA VAL A 453 -22.03 -30.44 -20.07
C VAL A 453 -20.51 -30.45 -20.16
N ARG A 454 -19.98 -30.20 -21.37
CA ARG A 454 -18.53 -30.16 -21.61
C ARG A 454 -18.06 -28.77 -21.97
N GLU A 455 -16.95 -28.36 -21.39
CA GLU A 455 -16.26 -27.15 -21.82
C GLU A 455 -15.50 -27.42 -23.13
N LYS A 456 -15.67 -26.53 -24.10
CA LYS A 456 -14.88 -26.44 -25.34
C LYS A 456 -14.35 -25.01 -25.43
N ASP A 457 -13.21 -24.82 -26.09
CA ASP A 457 -12.42 -23.58 -26.08
C ASP A 457 -13.23 -22.27 -26.08
N ASP A 458 -14.33 -22.18 -26.86
CA ASP A 458 -15.18 -20.98 -26.98
C ASP A 458 -16.66 -21.18 -26.58
N HIS A 459 -17.06 -22.37 -26.11
CA HIS A 459 -18.44 -22.68 -25.74
C HIS A 459 -18.57 -23.91 -24.84
N ALA A 460 -19.62 -23.95 -24.02
CA ALA A 460 -20.09 -25.19 -23.43
C ALA A 460 -20.95 -25.97 -24.45
N LEU A 461 -20.69 -27.27 -24.59
CA LEU A 461 -21.56 -28.19 -25.30
C LEU A 461 -22.45 -28.91 -24.29
N ILE A 462 -23.74 -28.59 -24.33
CA ILE A 462 -24.78 -29.20 -23.49
C ILE A 462 -25.43 -30.32 -24.31
N THR A 463 -25.47 -31.53 -23.77
CA THR A 463 -26.16 -32.68 -24.36
C THR A 463 -27.21 -33.17 -23.39
N VAL A 464 -28.44 -33.33 -23.88
CA VAL A 464 -29.53 -33.94 -23.09
C VAL A 464 -30.05 -35.13 -23.87
N SER A 465 -30.05 -36.30 -23.23
CA SER A 465 -30.54 -37.57 -23.78
C SER A 465 -31.63 -38.17 -22.91
N ASP A 466 -32.58 -38.86 -23.54
CA ASP A 466 -33.61 -39.66 -22.87
C ASP A 466 -33.88 -40.96 -23.65
N GLU A 467 -34.31 -42.01 -22.95
CA GLU A 467 -34.59 -43.35 -23.50
C GLU A 467 -35.93 -43.45 -24.27
N GLY A 468 -36.44 -42.32 -24.78
CA GLY A 468 -37.62 -42.27 -25.64
C GLY A 468 -37.38 -42.83 -27.04
N GLU A 469 -38.40 -42.75 -27.90
CA GLU A 469 -38.37 -43.30 -29.28
C GLU A 469 -37.70 -42.34 -30.30
N GLY A 470 -36.87 -41.42 -29.83
CA GLY A 470 -36.19 -40.42 -30.67
C GLY A 470 -37.11 -39.29 -31.14
N PHE A 471 -36.53 -38.36 -31.91
CA PHE A 471 -37.27 -37.23 -32.46
C PHE A 471 -38.04 -37.64 -33.73
N PRO A 472 -39.33 -37.29 -33.86
CA PRO A 472 -40.11 -37.60 -35.06
C PRO A 472 -39.52 -36.90 -36.30
N GLU A 473 -39.70 -37.47 -37.50
CA GLU A 473 -39.16 -36.91 -38.75
C GLU A 473 -39.54 -35.43 -38.96
N ASN A 474 -40.73 -35.06 -38.48
CA ASN A 474 -41.33 -33.73 -38.55
C ASN A 474 -40.88 -32.77 -37.44
N TYR A 475 -39.81 -33.07 -36.71
CA TYR A 475 -39.28 -32.19 -35.66
C TYR A 475 -38.32 -31.12 -36.22
N PRO A 476 -38.44 -29.85 -35.81
CA PRO A 476 -39.37 -29.30 -34.81
C PRO A 476 -40.83 -29.30 -35.29
N LYS A 477 -41.78 -29.77 -34.46
CA LYS A 477 -43.22 -29.79 -34.79
C LYS A 477 -43.70 -28.36 -35.10
N ALA A 478 -44.50 -28.21 -36.15
CA ALA A 478 -45.19 -26.94 -36.46
C ALA A 478 -46.31 -26.60 -35.45
N SER A 479 -46.82 -27.60 -34.72
CA SER A 479 -47.85 -27.45 -33.70
C SER A 479 -47.27 -27.46 -32.28
N GLY A 480 -47.35 -26.31 -31.63
CA GLY A 480 -46.82 -26.01 -30.29
C GLY A 480 -46.39 -24.55 -30.22
N THR A 481 -46.34 -23.94 -29.03
CA THR A 481 -45.97 -22.52 -28.91
C THR A 481 -44.51 -22.24 -29.30
N GLY A 482 -43.65 -23.28 -29.42
CA GLY A 482 -42.23 -23.18 -29.80
C GLY A 482 -41.41 -22.28 -28.88
N LEU A 483 -41.98 -21.85 -27.75
CA LEU A 483 -41.43 -20.78 -26.92
C LEU A 483 -40.19 -21.24 -26.17
N GLY A 484 -40.18 -22.47 -25.64
CA GLY A 484 -39.00 -23.04 -24.96
C GLY A 484 -37.78 -23.07 -25.87
N MET A 485 -37.94 -23.57 -27.10
CA MET A 485 -36.84 -23.62 -28.06
C MET A 485 -36.42 -22.22 -28.57
N ARG A 486 -37.32 -21.23 -28.58
CA ARG A 486 -36.96 -19.82 -28.83
C ARG A 486 -36.13 -19.23 -27.70
N LEU A 487 -36.45 -19.56 -26.43
CA LEU A 487 -35.66 -19.15 -25.27
C LEU A 487 -34.26 -19.77 -25.34
N VAL A 488 -34.16 -21.07 -25.62
CA VAL A 488 -32.87 -21.76 -25.81
C VAL A 488 -32.02 -21.07 -26.88
N LYS A 489 -32.61 -20.75 -28.04
CA LYS A 489 -31.92 -20.00 -29.10
C LYS A 489 -31.45 -18.62 -28.62
N SER A 490 -32.31 -17.88 -27.93
CA SER A 490 -32.01 -16.51 -27.47
C SER A 490 -30.90 -16.48 -26.41
N TYR A 491 -30.92 -17.43 -25.47
CA TYR A 491 -29.99 -17.43 -24.33
C TYR A 491 -28.67 -18.15 -24.60
N SER A 492 -28.62 -19.05 -25.59
CA SER A 492 -27.41 -19.78 -26.00
C SER A 492 -26.26 -18.88 -26.48
N GLY A 493 -26.57 -17.70 -27.02
CA GLY A 493 -25.59 -16.82 -27.67
C GLY A 493 -25.27 -17.18 -29.14
N TYR A 494 -25.82 -18.28 -29.67
CA TYR A 494 -25.61 -18.74 -31.06
C TYR A 494 -26.91 -18.75 -31.90
N GLY A 495 -28.02 -18.29 -31.33
CA GLY A 495 -29.29 -18.15 -32.05
C GLY A 495 -29.81 -19.49 -32.59
N SER A 496 -30.22 -19.52 -33.85
CA SER A 496 -30.75 -20.74 -34.50
C SER A 496 -29.72 -21.85 -34.68
N THR A 497 -28.42 -21.51 -34.74
CA THR A 497 -27.32 -22.47 -34.95
C THR A 497 -26.89 -23.19 -33.67
N ALA A 498 -27.46 -22.79 -32.53
CA ALA A 498 -27.12 -23.36 -31.23
C ALA A 498 -27.52 -24.84 -31.10
N ILE A 499 -28.58 -25.26 -31.79
CA ILE A 499 -29.23 -26.55 -31.53
C ILE A 499 -28.95 -27.52 -32.67
N THR A 500 -28.49 -28.72 -32.33
CA THR A 500 -28.41 -29.86 -33.22
C THR A 500 -29.07 -31.08 -32.57
N ILE A 501 -29.60 -31.98 -33.39
CA ILE A 501 -30.36 -33.14 -32.92
C ILE A 501 -29.72 -34.36 -33.56
N ASP A 502 -29.45 -35.38 -32.76
CA ASP A 502 -29.01 -36.66 -33.28
C ASP A 502 -30.24 -37.50 -33.69
N ARG A 503 -30.31 -37.83 -34.98
CA ARG A 503 -31.35 -38.69 -35.56
C ARG A 503 -30.84 -40.11 -35.88
N ALA A 504 -29.55 -40.37 -35.67
CA ALA A 504 -28.94 -41.67 -35.94
C ALA A 504 -29.12 -42.64 -34.76
N GLN A 505 -29.42 -42.13 -33.57
CA GLN A 505 -29.62 -42.93 -32.36
C GLN A 505 -31.10 -43.25 -32.15
N THR A 506 -31.40 -44.43 -31.59
CA THR A 506 -32.77 -44.88 -31.30
C THR A 506 -33.43 -44.12 -30.16
N HIS A 507 -32.64 -43.37 -29.38
CA HIS A 507 -33.06 -42.59 -28.23
C HIS A 507 -32.99 -41.08 -28.53
N SER A 508 -33.77 -40.27 -27.83
CA SER A 508 -33.84 -38.83 -28.09
C SER A 508 -32.56 -38.16 -27.61
N THR A 509 -31.82 -37.46 -28.46
CA THR A 509 -30.62 -36.71 -28.06
C THR A 509 -30.54 -35.35 -28.73
N ILE A 510 -30.38 -34.30 -27.91
CA ILE A 510 -30.27 -32.90 -28.34
C ILE A 510 -28.98 -32.29 -27.83
N HIS A 511 -28.27 -31.59 -28.71
CA HIS A 511 -27.06 -30.85 -28.38
C HIS A 511 -27.31 -29.35 -28.51
N VAL A 512 -26.85 -28.58 -27.53
CA VAL A 512 -26.91 -27.12 -27.52
C VAL A 512 -25.52 -26.55 -27.27
N ARG A 513 -25.04 -25.73 -28.22
CA ARG A 513 -23.85 -24.89 -28.03
C ARG A 513 -24.24 -23.67 -27.23
N PHE A 514 -23.56 -23.44 -26.11
CA PHE A 514 -23.78 -22.32 -25.21
C PHE A 514 -22.50 -21.50 -25.08
N LYS A 515 -22.55 -20.21 -25.41
CA LYS A 515 -21.38 -19.34 -25.33
C LYS A 515 -20.97 -19.16 -23.87
N LEU A 516 -19.70 -19.38 -23.53
CA LEU A 516 -19.20 -19.13 -22.18
C LEU A 516 -19.22 -17.62 -21.88
#